data_AF-A0AAP6H234-F1
#
_entry.id   AF-A0AAP6H234-F1
#
_cell.length_a   1.000
_cell.length_b   1.000
_cell.length_c   1.000
_cell.angle_alpha   90.00
_cell.angle_beta   90.00
_cell.angle_gamma   90.00
#
_symmetry.space_group_name_H-M   'P 1'
#
loop_
_entity.id
_entity.type
_entity.pdbx_description
1 polymer ?
#
loop_
_entity_poly.entity_id
_entity_poly.type
_entity_poly.pdbx_seq_one_letter_code
_entity_poly.pdbx_strand_id
1 'polypeptide(L)'
;MIAGLLLANGAQAQQDRGEPVDSADARVTTLGEVRALKPEDDVQVDLYRFKSPVQPEPNAFNRVWHEPPSLEEVGMRGGYLMMGINYGIAKTAQGLHTLTRAPDPIQSAIARPPPGLDAAQQRRALQFCDPQQGCAVPTGD
;
A
#
# COMPACT_ATOMS: atom_id res chain seq x y z
N MET A 1 -34.69 37.56 19.19
CA MET A 1 -34.54 38.55 18.10
C MET A 1 -33.15 38.31 17.53
N ILE A 2 -32.87 37.86 16.30
CA ILE A 2 -33.41 38.00 14.93
C ILE A 2 -33.07 36.64 14.25
N ALA A 3 -33.94 35.81 13.64
CA ALA A 3 -34.92 35.92 12.55
C ALA A 3 -34.34 36.07 11.12
N GLY A 4 -34.47 35.00 10.32
CA GLY A 4 -34.49 35.01 8.84
C GLY A 4 -33.14 34.78 8.14
N LEU A 5 -33.01 34.15 6.98
CA LEU A 5 -33.98 33.67 5.98
C LEU A 5 -33.25 32.68 5.05
N LEU A 6 -33.93 31.58 4.69
CA LEU A 6 -33.61 30.71 3.56
C LEU A 6 -33.78 31.47 2.24
N LEU A 7 -32.80 31.43 1.33
CA LEU A 7 -33.00 31.70 -0.10
C LEU A 7 -32.17 30.72 -0.93
N ALA A 8 -32.88 29.76 -1.52
CA ALA A 8 -32.42 28.94 -2.61
C ALA A 8 -32.23 29.82 -3.85
N ASN A 9 -31.04 29.81 -4.45
CA ASN A 9 -30.81 30.39 -5.77
C ASN A 9 -31.07 29.32 -6.83
N GLY A 10 -32.25 29.40 -7.44
CA GLY A 10 -32.56 28.72 -8.69
C GLY A 10 -32.10 29.54 -9.89
N ALA A 11 -31.55 28.82 -10.87
CA ALA A 11 -31.53 29.09 -12.32
C ALA A 11 -31.03 30.46 -12.84
N GLN A 12 -29.92 30.43 -13.59
CA GLN A 12 -29.90 31.06 -14.92
C GLN A 12 -29.24 30.14 -15.95
N ALA A 13 -29.89 30.10 -17.10
CA ALA A 13 -29.61 29.25 -18.23
C ALA A 13 -28.59 29.93 -19.17
N GLN A 14 -27.85 29.07 -19.88
CA GLN A 14 -27.66 29.14 -21.33
C GLN A 14 -26.54 30.00 -21.94
N GLN A 15 -25.63 29.25 -22.58
CA GLN A 15 -24.89 29.52 -23.83
C GLN A 15 -23.82 30.62 -23.85
N ASP A 16 -22.56 30.16 -23.78
CA ASP A 16 -21.58 30.61 -24.77
C ASP A 16 -20.89 29.37 -25.36
N ARG A 17 -21.33 28.98 -26.56
CA ARG A 17 -20.69 27.94 -27.37
C ARG A 17 -19.61 28.66 -28.17
N GLY A 18 -18.43 28.81 -27.57
CA GLY A 18 -17.26 29.28 -28.29
C GLY A 18 -17.01 28.38 -29.50
N GLU A 19 -16.99 28.97 -30.69
CA GLU A 19 -16.52 28.32 -31.91
C GLU A 19 -15.07 27.86 -31.72
N PRO A 20 -14.71 26.62 -32.11
CA PRO A 20 -13.33 26.19 -32.04
C PRO A 20 -12.54 26.89 -33.15
N VAL A 21 -11.54 27.65 -32.74
CA VAL A 21 -10.57 28.29 -33.63
C VAL A 21 -9.73 27.17 -34.28
N ASP A 22 -9.85 27.03 -35.59
CA ASP A 22 -9.05 26.12 -36.39
C ASP A 22 -7.61 26.63 -36.43
N SER A 23 -6.76 26.02 -35.61
CA SER A 23 -5.30 26.13 -35.71
C SER A 23 -4.76 24.70 -35.79
N ALA A 24 -4.93 24.12 -36.97
CA ALA A 24 -4.37 22.85 -37.36
C ALA A 24 -2.84 22.83 -37.23
N ASP A 25 -2.34 22.40 -36.07
CA ASP A 25 -1.01 21.82 -35.96
C ASP A 25 -1.08 20.39 -36.55
N ALA A 26 -0.72 20.29 -37.84
CA ALA A 26 -0.99 19.17 -38.74
C ALA A 26 -0.15 17.91 -38.48
N ARG A 27 0.13 17.53 -37.23
CA ARG A 27 0.91 16.30 -36.95
C ARG A 27 0.66 15.61 -35.60
N VAL A 28 -0.54 15.71 -35.02
CA VAL A 28 -0.97 14.81 -33.95
C VAL A 28 -2.28 14.15 -34.35
N THR A 29 -2.21 12.87 -34.74
CA THR A 29 -3.40 12.04 -34.96
C THR A 29 -3.96 11.65 -33.60
N THR A 30 -4.66 12.57 -32.93
CA THR A 30 -5.50 12.18 -31.80
C THR A 30 -6.64 11.32 -32.35
N LEU A 31 -6.85 10.13 -31.81
CA LEU A 31 -8.09 9.40 -32.09
C LEU A 31 -9.27 10.34 -31.82
N GLY A 32 -10.21 10.42 -32.76
CA GLY A 32 -11.46 11.18 -32.57
C GLY A 32 -12.23 10.70 -31.33
N GLU A 33 -13.24 11.46 -30.89
CA GLU A 33 -13.99 11.13 -29.68
C GLU A 33 -14.50 9.68 -29.68
N VAL A 34 -13.96 8.85 -28.79
CA VAL A 34 -14.42 7.47 -28.60
C VAL A 34 -15.58 7.51 -27.62
N ARG A 35 -16.81 7.41 -28.14
CA ARG A 35 -18.01 7.23 -27.32
C ARG A 35 -18.28 5.75 -27.11
N ALA A 36 -18.36 5.33 -25.85
CA ALA A 36 -18.83 3.98 -25.53
C ALA A 36 -20.32 3.88 -25.86
N LEU A 37 -20.66 3.07 -26.87
CA LEU A 37 -22.05 2.75 -27.17
C LEU A 37 -22.55 1.73 -26.14
N LYS A 38 -23.74 1.97 -25.58
CA LYS A 38 -24.42 0.98 -24.74
C LYS A 38 -24.71 -0.25 -25.62
N PRO A 39 -24.41 -1.48 -25.16
CA PRO A 39 -24.84 -2.69 -25.84
C PRO A 39 -26.37 -2.67 -26.06
N GLU A 40 -26.83 -3.27 -27.16
CA GLU A 40 -28.26 -3.46 -27.41
C GLU A 40 -28.91 -4.28 -26.29
N ASP A 41 -30.18 -3.98 -25.98
CA ASP A 41 -30.89 -4.51 -24.81
C ASP A 41 -31.16 -6.03 -24.86
N ASP A 42 -30.96 -6.67 -26.02
CA ASP A 42 -31.11 -8.12 -26.23
C ASP A 42 -29.82 -8.91 -25.97
N VAL A 43 -28.67 -8.23 -25.83
CA VAL A 43 -27.39 -8.87 -25.54
C VAL A 43 -27.21 -8.98 -24.02
N GLN A 44 -27.29 -10.21 -23.50
CA GLN A 44 -26.97 -10.47 -22.10
C GLN A 44 -25.47 -10.22 -21.85
N VAL A 45 -25.18 -9.18 -21.06
CA VAL A 45 -23.82 -8.82 -20.67
C VAL A 45 -23.28 -9.84 -19.68
N ASP A 46 -22.48 -10.77 -20.16
CA ASP A 46 -21.77 -11.74 -19.32
C ASP A 46 -20.50 -11.10 -18.72
N LEU A 47 -20.61 -10.65 -17.48
CA LEU A 47 -19.53 -10.01 -16.71
C LEU A 47 -18.35 -10.96 -16.42
N TYR A 48 -18.56 -12.26 -16.52
CA TYR A 48 -17.54 -13.27 -16.24
C TYR A 48 -16.91 -13.86 -17.50
N ARG A 49 -17.39 -13.45 -18.68
CA ARG A 49 -16.81 -13.88 -19.97
C ARG A 49 -15.35 -13.47 -20.11
N PHE A 50 -14.98 -12.33 -19.55
CA PHE A 50 -13.63 -11.79 -19.63
C PHE A 50 -12.97 -11.81 -18.26
N LYS A 51 -12.08 -12.78 -18.04
CA LYS A 51 -11.19 -12.77 -16.88
C LYS A 51 -10.21 -11.60 -17.04
N SER A 52 -10.07 -10.76 -16.02
CA SER A 52 -9.03 -9.72 -16.02
C SER A 52 -7.66 -10.37 -16.21
N PRO A 53 -6.90 -10.00 -17.27
CA PRO A 53 -5.55 -10.54 -17.49
C PRO A 53 -4.52 -9.91 -16.54
N VAL A 54 -4.89 -8.81 -15.88
CA VAL A 54 -4.03 -8.10 -14.93
C VAL A 54 -4.03 -8.86 -13.61
N GLN A 55 -2.91 -9.50 -13.31
CA GLN A 55 -2.64 -9.98 -11.96
C GLN A 55 -1.93 -8.85 -11.21
N PRO A 56 -2.58 -8.23 -10.21
CA PRO A 56 -1.96 -7.14 -9.47
C PRO A 56 -0.71 -7.66 -8.75
N GLU A 57 0.41 -6.95 -8.90
CA GLU A 57 1.63 -7.27 -8.16
C GLU A 57 1.43 -7.07 -6.66
N PRO A 58 2.16 -7.81 -5.80
CA PRO A 58 2.13 -7.60 -4.35
C PRO A 58 2.56 -6.18 -4.00
N ASN A 59 1.60 -5.36 -3.55
CA ASN A 59 1.81 -3.99 -3.11
C ASN A 59 1.81 -3.88 -1.57
N ALA A 60 2.05 -2.68 -1.04
CA ALA A 60 2.03 -2.43 0.40
C ALA A 60 0.71 -2.81 1.09
N PHE A 61 -0.42 -2.71 0.39
CA PHE A 61 -1.73 -3.10 0.91
C PHE A 61 -1.82 -4.62 1.12
N ASN A 62 -1.20 -5.44 0.27
CA ASN A 62 -1.18 -6.90 0.45
C ASN A 62 -0.51 -7.35 1.76
N ARG A 63 0.38 -6.52 2.33
CA ARG A 63 1.04 -6.84 3.62
C ARG A 63 0.20 -6.48 4.83
N VAL A 64 -0.62 -5.44 4.71
CA VAL A 64 -1.36 -4.85 5.84
C VAL A 64 -2.82 -5.31 5.85
N TRP A 65 -3.39 -5.52 4.67
CA TRP A 65 -4.76 -5.93 4.48
C TRP A 65 -4.80 -7.38 4.01
N HIS A 66 -5.59 -8.21 4.69
CA HIS A 66 -5.83 -9.59 4.31
C HIS A 66 -7.34 -9.76 4.17
N GLU A 67 -7.78 -10.33 3.05
CA GLU A 67 -9.18 -10.69 2.84
C GLU A 67 -9.62 -11.61 3.98
N PRO A 68 -10.76 -11.36 4.64
CA PRO A 68 -11.29 -12.31 5.60
C PRO A 68 -11.55 -13.65 4.92
N PRO A 69 -11.37 -14.78 5.62
CA PRO A 69 -11.59 -16.10 5.04
C PRO A 69 -13.05 -16.26 4.58
N SER A 70 -13.25 -16.91 3.43
CA SER A 70 -14.59 -17.14 2.89
C SER A 70 -15.38 -18.12 3.76
N LEU A 71 -16.72 -18.10 3.67
CA LEU A 71 -17.57 -19.04 4.44
C LEU A 71 -17.26 -20.50 4.13
N GLU A 72 -17.00 -20.80 2.86
CA GLU A 72 -16.60 -22.14 2.42
C GLU A 72 -15.25 -22.55 3.01
N GLU A 73 -14.27 -21.64 3.01
CA GLU A 73 -12.96 -21.89 3.59
C GLU A 73 -13.04 -22.07 5.11
N VAL A 74 -13.85 -21.27 5.80
CA VAL A 74 -14.11 -21.46 7.23
C VAL A 74 -14.74 -22.82 7.47
N GLY A 75 -15.70 -23.25 6.63
CA GLY A 75 -16.28 -24.59 6.67
C GLY A 75 -15.24 -25.70 6.51
N MET A 76 -14.37 -25.60 5.50
CA MET A 76 -13.27 -26.56 5.27
C MET A 76 -12.27 -26.60 6.44
N ARG A 77 -12.05 -25.47 7.12
CA ARG A 77 -11.17 -25.34 8.29
C ARG A 77 -11.83 -25.77 9.61
N GLY A 78 -12.99 -26.43 9.58
CA GLY A 78 -13.69 -26.92 10.77
C GLY A 78 -14.66 -25.92 11.40
N GLY A 79 -15.05 -24.89 10.65
CA GLY A 79 -16.03 -23.88 11.05
C GLY A 79 -15.48 -22.78 11.97
N TYR A 80 -16.34 -21.81 12.27
CA TYR A 80 -16.00 -20.69 13.17
C TYR A 80 -15.64 -21.12 14.59
N LEU A 81 -16.18 -22.24 15.06
CA LEU A 81 -15.89 -22.75 16.40
C LEU A 81 -14.42 -23.16 16.53
N MET A 82 -13.93 -24.01 15.62
CA MET A 82 -12.53 -24.45 15.66
C MET A 82 -11.57 -23.31 15.36
N MET A 83 -11.93 -22.41 14.43
CA MET A 83 -11.16 -21.20 14.18
C MET A 83 -11.07 -20.33 15.43
N GLY A 84 -12.17 -20.15 16.18
CA GLY A 84 -12.21 -19.37 17.42
C GLY A 84 -11.36 -19.98 18.54
N ILE A 85 -11.41 -21.31 18.73
CA ILE A 85 -10.58 -22.02 19.71
C ILE A 85 -9.10 -21.85 19.37
N ASN A 86 -8.71 -22.12 18.12
CA ASN A 86 -7.33 -22.00 17.67
C ASN A 86 -6.83 -20.55 17.78
N TYR A 87 -7.66 -19.58 17.43
CA TYR A 87 -7.36 -18.17 17.59
C TYR A 87 -7.14 -17.80 19.06
N GLY A 88 -8.00 -18.28 19.96
CA GLY A 88 -7.87 -18.08 21.40
C GLY A 88 -6.54 -18.62 21.95
N ILE A 89 -6.18 -19.85 21.59
CA ILE A 89 -4.91 -20.48 21.99
C ILE A 89 -3.71 -19.71 21.43
N ALA A 90 -3.75 -19.30 20.16
CA ALA A 90 -2.67 -18.54 19.55
C ALA A 90 -2.47 -17.18 20.23
N LYS A 91 -3.56 -16.47 20.55
CA LYS A 91 -3.50 -15.17 21.22
C LYS A 91 -3.04 -15.26 22.66
N THR A 92 -3.44 -16.29 23.40
CA THR A 92 -2.95 -16.49 24.77
C THR A 92 -1.47 -16.84 24.78
N ALA A 93 -0.99 -17.66 23.85
CA ALA A 93 0.44 -17.94 23.70
C ALA A 93 1.25 -16.67 23.39
N GLN A 94 0.77 -15.82 22.47
CA GLN A 94 1.38 -14.51 22.19
C GLN A 94 1.41 -13.62 23.44
N GLY A 95 0.30 -13.53 24.18
CA GLY A 95 0.24 -12.75 25.42
C GLY A 95 1.22 -13.26 26.49
N LEU A 96 1.27 -14.58 26.69
CA LEU A 96 2.20 -15.19 27.64
C LEU A 96 3.66 -14.96 27.25
N HIS A 97 3.97 -15.07 25.95
CA HIS A 97 5.30 -14.77 25.41
C HIS A 97 5.72 -13.32 25.71
N THR A 98 4.82 -12.34 25.52
CA THR A 98 5.11 -10.94 25.87
C THR A 98 5.32 -10.71 27.36
N LEU A 99 4.57 -11.40 28.23
CA LEU A 99 4.68 -11.25 29.69
C LEU A 99 5.94 -11.92 30.25
N THR A 100 6.31 -13.07 29.70
CA THR A 100 7.49 -13.83 30.13
C THR A 100 8.81 -13.27 29.59
N ARG A 101 8.75 -12.33 28.64
CA ARG A 101 9.89 -11.91 27.80
C ARG A 101 10.67 -13.09 27.24
N ALA A 102 9.96 -14.18 26.92
CA ALA A 102 10.59 -15.32 26.29
C ALA A 102 11.22 -14.87 24.95
N PRO A 103 12.36 -15.44 24.53
CA PRO A 103 12.93 -15.12 23.23
C PRO A 103 11.92 -15.43 22.13
N ASP A 104 11.74 -14.53 21.18
CA ASP A 104 10.96 -14.83 19.98
C ASP A 104 11.59 -16.01 19.22
N PRO A 105 10.78 -16.97 18.72
CA PRO A 105 11.28 -18.03 17.86
C PRO A 105 11.83 -17.48 16.55
N ILE A 106 11.32 -16.34 16.08
CA ILE A 106 11.83 -15.62 14.91
C ILE A 106 12.60 -14.39 15.40
N GLN A 107 13.93 -14.48 15.39
CA GLN A 107 14.79 -13.34 15.67
C GLN A 107 14.96 -12.52 14.40
N SER A 108 14.64 -11.23 14.47
CA SER A 108 15.00 -10.32 13.38
C SER A 108 16.51 -10.37 13.15
N ALA A 109 16.94 -10.28 11.89
CA ALA A 109 18.36 -10.25 11.58
C ALA A 109 18.96 -8.94 12.10
N ILE A 110 19.50 -8.98 13.31
CA ILE A 110 20.32 -7.90 13.84
C ILE A 110 21.68 -7.99 13.15
N ALA A 111 22.14 -6.89 12.57
CA ALA A 111 23.49 -6.82 12.02
C ALA A 111 24.48 -7.14 13.14
N ARG A 112 25.27 -8.21 12.97
CA ARG A 112 26.36 -8.50 13.91
C ARG A 112 27.28 -7.28 13.90
N PRO A 113 27.77 -6.81 15.07
CA PRO A 113 28.77 -5.76 15.08
C PRO A 113 29.94 -6.20 14.19
N PRO A 114 30.50 -5.28 13.37
CA PRO A 114 31.63 -5.62 12.53
C PRO A 114 32.78 -6.15 13.39
N PRO A 115 33.58 -7.10 12.88
CA PRO A 115 34.76 -7.54 13.60
C PRO A 115 35.65 -6.33 13.91
N GLY A 116 36.31 -6.34 15.07
CA GLY A 116 37.26 -5.29 15.43
C GLY A 116 38.33 -5.14 14.35
N LEU A 117 38.69 -3.91 14.01
CA LEU A 117 39.73 -3.64 13.02
C LEU A 117 41.09 -4.08 13.57
N ASP A 118 41.89 -4.78 12.75
CA ASP A 118 43.28 -5.05 13.07
C ASP A 118 44.11 -3.74 13.12
N ALA A 119 45.31 -3.77 13.71
CA ALA A 119 46.14 -2.58 13.86
C ALA A 119 46.56 -1.92 12.53
N ALA A 120 46.64 -2.67 11.43
CA ALA A 120 46.92 -2.11 10.11
C ALA A 120 45.67 -1.47 9.48
N GLN A 121 44.49 -2.06 9.69
CA GLN A 121 43.19 -1.54 9.29
C GLN A 121 42.83 -0.26 10.04
N GLN A 122 43.09 -0.20 11.35
CA GLN A 122 42.92 1.02 12.14
C GLN A 122 43.79 2.16 11.61
N ARG A 123 45.07 1.89 11.33
CA ARG A 123 45.98 2.88 10.73
C ARG A 123 45.49 3.39 9.39
N ARG A 124 44.95 2.52 8.54
CA ARG A 124 44.33 2.94 7.26
C ARG A 124 43.06 3.75 7.49
N ALA A 125 42.20 3.35 8.42
CA ALA A 125 40.98 4.10 8.73
C ALA A 125 41.28 5.53 9.23
N LEU A 126 42.33 5.70 10.03
CA LEU A 126 42.78 7.01 10.50
C LEU A 126 43.26 7.94 9.36
N GLN A 127 43.72 7.39 8.23
CA GLN A 127 44.15 8.18 7.07
C GLN A 127 42.98 8.76 6.26
N PHE A 128 41.79 8.15 6.36
CA PHE A 128 40.57 8.56 5.65
C PHE A 128 39.49 9.17 6.57
N CYS A 129 39.86 9.43 7.83
CA CYS A 129 39.01 10.00 8.86
C CYS A 129 38.79 11.51 8.58
N ASP A 130 37.59 11.89 8.12
CA ASP A 130 37.19 13.29 8.01
C ASP A 130 36.53 13.75 9.34
N PRO A 131 37.12 14.69 10.08
CA PRO A 131 36.58 15.16 11.35
C PRO A 131 35.22 15.84 11.23
N GLN A 132 34.81 16.31 10.04
CA GLN A 132 33.49 16.89 9.80
C GLN A 132 32.37 15.83 9.69
N GLN A 133 32.72 14.55 9.45
CA GLN A 133 31.77 13.44 9.28
C GLN A 133 31.58 12.61 10.57
N GLY A 134 32.04 13.13 11.72
CA GLY A 134 31.82 12.51 13.02
C GLY A 134 32.79 11.39 13.38
N CYS A 135 33.89 11.24 12.64
CA CYS A 135 34.95 10.33 13.04
C CYS A 135 35.81 10.96 14.15
N ALA A 136 35.54 10.59 15.40
CA ALA A 136 36.39 10.96 16.54
C ALA A 136 37.57 9.97 16.64
N VAL A 137 38.79 10.49 16.73
CA VAL A 137 39.98 9.68 17.03
C VAL A 137 39.83 9.21 18.48
N PRO A 138 39.80 7.91 18.78
CA PRO A 138 39.70 7.43 20.15
C PRO A 138 40.97 7.87 20.92
N THR A 139 40.80 8.75 21.90
CA THR A 139 41.80 9.02 22.93
C THR A 139 41.82 7.82 23.85
N GLY A 140 42.82 6.96 23.71
CA GLY A 140 42.96 5.76 24.55
C GLY A 140 43.29 6.13 25.99
N ASP A 141 42.58 5.48 26.91
CA ASP A 141 43.04 5.12 28.26
C ASP A 141 43.14 3.58 28.31
#